data_AF-A0A1A0WH29-F1
#
_entry.id   AF-A0A1A0WH29-F1
#
_cell.length_a   1.000
_cell.length_b   1.000
_cell.length_c   1.000
_cell.angle_alpha   90.00
_cell.angle_beta   90.00
_cell.angle_gamma   90.00
#
_symmetry.space_group_name_H-M   'P 1'
#
loop_
_entity.id
_entity.type
_entity.pdbx_description
1 polymer ?
#
loop_
_entity_poly.entity_id
_entity_poly.type
_entity_poly.pdbx_seq_one_letter_code
_entity_poly.pdbx_strand_id
1 'polypeptide(L)'
;MTDGQVDDGVEVVGALFGTSDGVRVIHTPGYVPVVLTESPSPITAYREVELRAEPILTWPTWEHPDLHDENWPAEGWSGVFETLDAVRQATPGPLHQIGGHPDPVQGPVEVEIAYGQLTNGGGHKINWSDPAVTVEARDWQLLAQFDTDDDAGFMWGDCGILYFMIRPQDLAAGAFDRVSFRWQCS
;
A
#
# COMPACT_ATOMS: atom_id res chain seq x y z
N MET A 1 -6.83 -17.14 -0.41
CA MET A 1 -6.09 -16.80 -1.64
C MET A 1 -5.28 -15.56 -1.31
N THR A 2 -4.11 -15.76 -0.70
CA THR A 2 -3.08 -14.73 -0.43
C THR A 2 -1.74 -15.47 -0.41
N ASP A 3 -0.87 -15.33 -1.40
CA ASP A 3 0.09 -16.43 -1.65
C ASP A 3 1.45 -16.31 -0.94
N GLY A 4 1.50 -15.60 0.20
CA GLY A 4 2.61 -15.59 1.16
C GLY A 4 2.75 -16.83 2.07
N GLN A 5 2.00 -17.90 1.79
CA GLN A 5 1.94 -19.29 2.34
C GLN A 5 1.98 -19.44 3.89
N VAL A 6 1.07 -20.16 4.57
CA VAL A 6 0.59 -21.53 4.32
C VAL A 6 -0.89 -21.69 4.67
N ASP A 7 -1.64 -22.35 3.78
CA ASP A 7 -3.11 -22.42 3.85
C ASP A 7 -3.65 -23.72 4.49
N ASP A 8 -3.87 -23.62 5.80
CA ASP A 8 -4.96 -24.20 6.63
C ASP A 8 -5.36 -23.15 7.73
N GLY A 9 -4.97 -21.88 7.54
CA GLY A 9 -5.08 -20.78 8.50
C GLY A 9 -6.21 -19.79 8.20
N VAL A 10 -6.49 -18.90 9.16
CA VAL A 10 -7.41 -17.77 8.97
C VAL A 10 -6.62 -16.60 8.38
N GLU A 11 -7.08 -16.02 7.27
CA GLU A 11 -6.54 -14.75 6.76
C GLU A 11 -6.72 -13.67 7.84
N VAL A 12 -5.62 -13.26 8.47
CA VAL A 12 -5.63 -12.28 9.57
C VAL A 12 -5.71 -10.85 9.05
N VAL A 13 -5.37 -10.65 7.78
CA VAL A 13 -5.28 -9.33 7.15
C VAL A 13 -6.21 -9.30 5.95
N GLY A 14 -7.36 -8.66 6.13
CA GLY A 14 -8.39 -8.57 5.08
C GLY A 14 -8.30 -7.25 4.31
N ALA A 15 -8.73 -7.29 3.05
CA ALA A 15 -8.91 -6.10 2.19
C ALA A 15 -9.84 -5.02 2.79
N LEU A 16 -10.56 -5.31 3.87
CA LEU A 16 -11.61 -4.44 4.41
C LEU A 16 -11.16 -3.59 5.62
N PHE A 17 -10.17 -4.01 6.40
CA PHE A 17 -9.81 -3.34 7.66
C PHE A 17 -8.30 -3.37 7.92
N GLY A 18 -7.63 -2.24 7.66
CA GLY A 18 -6.18 -2.05 7.76
C GLY A 18 -5.67 -2.01 9.19
N THR A 19 -5.54 -3.17 9.81
CA THR A 19 -4.69 -3.33 11.01
C THR A 19 -3.28 -3.75 10.60
N SER A 20 -2.31 -3.51 11.47
CA SER A 20 -0.94 -4.01 11.32
C SER A 20 -0.77 -5.47 11.75
N ASP A 21 -1.86 -6.15 12.11
CA ASP A 21 -1.79 -7.56 12.50
C ASP A 21 -1.30 -8.39 11.32
N GLY A 22 -0.46 -9.40 11.56
CA GLY A 22 0.08 -10.26 10.50
C GLY A 22 1.20 -9.65 9.63
N VAL A 23 1.51 -8.36 9.78
CA VAL A 23 2.57 -7.68 9.02
C VAL A 23 3.52 -6.93 9.97
N ARG A 24 4.83 -7.01 9.70
CA ARG A 24 5.82 -6.24 10.46
C ARG A 24 6.91 -5.72 9.55
N VAL A 25 7.19 -4.41 9.66
CA VAL A 25 8.33 -3.79 9.00
C VAL A 25 9.49 -3.66 9.99
N ILE A 26 10.67 -4.12 9.56
CA ILE A 26 11.91 -4.03 10.33
C ILE A 26 12.89 -3.20 9.52
N HIS A 27 13.27 -2.05 10.04
CA HIS A 27 14.32 -1.23 9.45
C HIS A 27 15.67 -1.58 10.08
N THR A 28 16.63 -1.95 9.24
CA THR A 28 18.01 -2.17 9.64
C THR A 28 18.89 -1.13 8.94
N PRO A 29 19.63 -0.28 9.69
CA PRO A 29 20.51 0.70 9.08
C PRO A 29 21.53 0.03 8.15
N GLY A 30 21.83 0.62 7.00
CA GLY A 30 22.66 -0.01 5.96
C GLY A 30 24.10 -0.36 6.36
N TYR A 31 24.60 0.18 7.48
CA TYR A 31 25.91 -0.18 8.04
C TYR A 31 25.87 -1.41 8.95
N VAL A 32 24.68 -1.87 9.32
CA VAL A 32 24.50 -3.09 10.11
C VAL A 32 24.48 -4.27 9.15
N PRO A 33 25.37 -5.27 9.31
CA PRO A 33 25.35 -6.45 8.45
C PRO A 33 24.05 -7.22 8.64
N VAL A 34 23.36 -7.49 7.54
CA VAL A 34 22.19 -8.36 7.50
C VAL A 34 22.65 -9.75 7.07
N VAL A 35 22.25 -10.77 7.84
CA VAL A 35 22.47 -12.17 7.50
C VAL A 35 21.12 -12.76 7.10
N LEU A 36 21.01 -13.23 5.86
CA LEU A 36 19.82 -13.96 5.41
C LEU A 36 19.73 -15.26 6.21
N THR A 37 18.59 -15.47 6.86
CA THR A 37 18.27 -16.72 7.54
C THR A 37 17.48 -17.63 6.60
N GLU A 38 17.54 -18.94 6.83
CA GLU A 38 16.67 -19.88 6.14
C GLU A 38 15.19 -19.52 6.37
N SER A 39 14.37 -19.72 5.33
CA SER A 39 12.94 -19.48 5.41
C SER A 39 12.32 -20.37 6.49
N PRO A 40 11.45 -19.83 7.36
CA PRO A 40 10.78 -20.64 8.36
C PRO A 40 9.82 -21.64 7.68
N SER A 41 9.98 -22.93 7.96
CA SER A 41 9.03 -23.95 7.50
C SER A 41 7.61 -23.66 8.01
N PRO A 42 6.55 -23.85 7.19
CA PRO A 42 6.54 -24.45 5.85
C PRO A 42 6.66 -23.44 4.71
N ILE A 43 7.04 -22.20 4.99
CA ILE A 43 7.06 -21.10 4.03
C ILE A 43 8.27 -21.27 3.09
N THR A 44 8.01 -21.18 1.79
CA THR A 44 9.05 -21.11 0.77
C THR A 44 9.29 -19.65 0.44
N ALA A 45 10.54 -19.18 0.55
CA ALA A 45 10.87 -17.84 0.09
C ALA A 45 10.64 -17.71 -1.42
N TYR A 46 10.16 -16.54 -1.81
CA TYR A 46 10.12 -16.13 -3.21
C TYR A 46 11.50 -16.07 -3.83
N ARG A 47 11.51 -16.08 -5.16
CA ARG A 47 12.74 -15.94 -5.93
C ARG A 47 13.35 -14.56 -5.66
N GLU A 48 14.67 -14.55 -5.47
CA GLU A 48 15.42 -13.30 -5.43
C GLU A 48 15.51 -12.69 -6.85
N VAL A 49 15.13 -11.42 -6.96
CA VAL A 49 15.20 -10.64 -8.20
C VAL A 49 16.00 -9.37 -7.92
N GLU A 50 16.97 -9.08 -8.79
CA GLU A 50 17.74 -7.84 -8.71
C GLU A 50 16.87 -6.66 -9.17
N LEU A 51 16.76 -5.63 -8.33
CA LEU A 51 15.97 -4.44 -8.62
C LEU A 51 16.88 -3.25 -8.98
N ARG A 52 16.41 -2.44 -9.92
CA ARG A 52 16.98 -1.12 -10.21
C ARG A 52 15.93 -0.06 -9.92
N ALA A 53 16.16 0.74 -8.89
CA ALA A 53 15.32 1.88 -8.59
C ALA A 53 15.65 3.06 -9.52
N GLU A 54 14.62 3.66 -10.10
CA GLU A 54 14.71 4.93 -10.83
C GLU A 54 13.79 5.96 -10.17
N PRO A 55 14.26 7.19 -9.93
CA PRO A 55 13.38 8.26 -9.47
C PRO A 55 12.36 8.60 -10.54
N ILE A 56 11.07 8.50 -10.21
CA ILE A 56 9.97 8.88 -11.07
C ILE A 56 9.08 9.92 -10.37
N LEU A 57 8.36 10.70 -11.16
CA LEU A 57 7.25 11.48 -10.64
C LEU A 57 6.05 10.56 -10.51
N THR A 58 5.39 10.64 -9.35
CA THR A 58 4.13 9.96 -9.06
C THR A 58 3.07 11.02 -8.80
N TRP A 59 1.82 10.63 -8.89
CA TRP A 59 0.69 11.54 -8.77
C TRP A 59 -0.42 10.89 -7.95
N PRO A 60 -1.20 11.67 -7.20
CA PRO A 60 -2.38 11.15 -6.53
C PRO A 60 -3.42 10.73 -7.57
N THR A 61 -4.17 9.67 -7.28
CA THR A 61 -5.26 9.22 -8.16
C THR A 61 -6.45 10.17 -8.11
N TRP A 62 -7.35 10.02 -9.08
CA TRP A 62 -8.52 10.90 -9.21
C TRP A 62 -9.44 10.89 -7.99
N GLU A 63 -9.41 9.83 -7.18
CA GLU A 63 -10.19 9.66 -5.94
C GLU A 63 -9.51 10.25 -4.70
N HIS A 64 -8.28 10.78 -4.83
CA HIS A 64 -7.54 11.31 -3.69
C HIS A 64 -8.27 12.53 -3.11
N PRO A 65 -8.60 12.57 -1.79
CA PRO A 65 -9.50 13.57 -1.23
C PRO A 65 -9.10 15.03 -1.46
N ASP A 66 -7.81 15.32 -1.62
CA ASP A 66 -7.30 16.68 -1.86
C ASP A 66 -7.54 17.20 -3.29
N LEU A 67 -7.99 16.34 -4.20
CA LEU A 67 -8.26 16.70 -5.60
C LEU A 67 -9.75 16.98 -5.87
N HIS A 68 -10.59 16.85 -4.83
CA HIS A 68 -12.03 17.06 -4.95
C HIS A 68 -12.48 18.39 -4.35
N ASP A 69 -13.42 19.05 -5.03
CA ASP A 69 -14.29 20.09 -4.50
C ASP A 69 -15.73 19.55 -4.51
N GLU A 70 -16.41 19.60 -3.36
CA GLU A 70 -17.78 19.07 -3.18
C GLU A 70 -18.01 17.63 -3.73
N ASN A 71 -17.01 16.75 -3.61
CA ASN A 71 -16.94 15.36 -4.12
C ASN A 71 -16.72 15.20 -5.62
N TRP A 72 -16.50 16.28 -6.37
CA TRP A 72 -16.14 16.23 -7.78
C TRP A 72 -14.67 16.58 -7.96
N PRO A 73 -13.96 15.96 -8.93
CA PRO A 73 -12.66 16.47 -9.34
C PRO A 73 -12.76 17.98 -9.58
N ALA A 74 -11.85 18.75 -9.01
CA ALA A 74 -11.83 20.19 -9.25
C ALA A 74 -11.76 20.50 -10.76
N GLU A 75 -12.30 21.65 -11.18
CA GLU A 75 -12.38 22.02 -12.60
C GLU A 75 -11.00 21.90 -13.28
N GLY A 76 -10.94 21.20 -14.41
CA GLY A 76 -9.71 20.98 -15.19
C GLY A 76 -8.91 19.73 -14.85
N TRP A 77 -9.24 19.00 -13.78
CA TRP A 77 -8.51 17.80 -13.38
C TRP A 77 -8.90 16.53 -14.15
N SER A 78 -10.12 16.44 -14.69
CA SER A 78 -10.58 15.24 -15.41
C SER A 78 -9.65 14.84 -16.57
N GLY A 79 -9.27 15.79 -17.43
CA GLY A 79 -8.36 15.52 -18.54
C GLY A 79 -6.93 15.18 -18.10
N VAL A 80 -6.51 15.66 -16.92
CA VAL A 80 -5.23 15.28 -16.32
C VAL A 80 -5.30 13.81 -15.92
N PHE A 81 -6.35 13.37 -15.21
CA PHE A 81 -6.50 11.97 -14.81
C PHE A 81 -6.60 11.02 -16.00
N GLU A 82 -7.36 11.37 -17.04
CA GLU A 82 -7.42 10.57 -18.28
C GLU A 82 -6.02 10.40 -18.91
N THR A 83 -5.21 11.46 -18.90
CA THR A 83 -3.84 11.41 -19.42
C THR A 83 -2.95 10.51 -18.55
N LEU A 84 -3.06 10.64 -17.23
CA LEU A 84 -2.26 9.87 -16.28
C LEU A 84 -2.61 8.38 -16.32
N ASP A 85 -3.89 8.03 -16.43
CA ASP A 85 -4.35 6.65 -16.64
C ASP A 85 -3.81 6.08 -17.95
N ALA A 86 -3.80 6.88 -19.03
CA ALA A 86 -3.23 6.45 -20.30
C ALA A 86 -1.71 6.21 -20.21
N VAL A 87 -0.98 7.05 -19.46
CA VAL A 87 0.46 6.86 -19.20
C VAL A 87 0.68 5.58 -18.39
N ARG A 88 -0.14 5.33 -17.36
CA ARG A 88 -0.10 4.10 -16.57
C ARG A 88 -0.28 2.86 -17.46
N GLN A 89 -1.33 2.84 -18.27
CA GLN A 89 -1.61 1.73 -19.20
C GLN A 89 -0.53 1.53 -20.26
N ALA A 90 0.17 2.60 -20.66
CA ALA A 90 1.25 2.55 -21.63
C ALA A 90 2.61 2.12 -21.04
N THR A 91 2.71 2.01 -19.70
CA THR A 91 3.94 1.64 -19.00
C THR A 91 3.79 0.22 -18.43
N PRO A 92 4.10 -0.82 -19.22
CA PRO A 92 3.86 -2.20 -18.80
C PRO A 92 4.86 -2.66 -17.74
N GLY A 93 4.39 -3.52 -16.85
CA GLY A 93 5.21 -4.19 -15.83
C GLY A 93 4.64 -4.00 -14.42
N PRO A 94 5.18 -4.73 -13.44
CA PRO A 94 4.77 -4.61 -12.05
C PRO A 94 5.16 -3.23 -11.49
N LEU A 95 4.24 -2.61 -10.76
CA LEU A 95 4.41 -1.28 -10.17
C LEU A 95 4.98 -1.37 -8.75
N HIS A 96 6.22 -1.85 -8.63
CA HIS A 96 6.96 -1.79 -7.36
C HIS A 96 7.50 -0.39 -7.12
N GLN A 97 7.28 0.16 -5.92
CA GLN A 97 7.71 1.53 -5.61
C GLN A 97 8.04 1.71 -4.13
N ILE A 98 9.00 2.60 -3.86
CA ILE A 98 9.34 3.10 -2.51
C ILE A 98 9.06 4.61 -2.49
N GLY A 99 8.25 5.08 -1.54
CA GLY A 99 7.82 6.48 -1.49
C GLY A 99 6.78 6.83 -2.56
N GLY A 100 6.55 8.14 -2.79
CA GLY A 100 5.63 8.63 -3.82
C GLY A 100 4.15 8.51 -3.46
N HIS A 101 3.28 8.71 -4.45
CA HIS A 101 1.86 8.43 -4.35
C HIS A 101 1.59 6.94 -4.65
N PRO A 102 0.69 6.28 -3.89
CA PRO A 102 0.30 4.91 -4.17
C PRO A 102 -0.47 4.81 -5.48
N ASP A 103 -0.37 3.64 -6.12
CA ASP A 103 -1.14 3.28 -7.32
C ASP A 103 -2.26 2.27 -6.96
N PRO A 104 -3.39 2.73 -6.39
CA PRO A 104 -4.47 1.88 -5.89
C PRO A 104 -5.16 1.05 -6.98
N VAL A 105 -5.65 -0.13 -6.58
CA VAL A 105 -6.49 -1.02 -7.41
C VAL A 105 -7.97 -0.77 -7.19
N GLN A 106 -8.40 -0.52 -5.94
CA GLN A 106 -9.83 -0.44 -5.57
C GLN A 106 -10.29 0.95 -5.15
N GLY A 107 -9.42 1.72 -4.48
CA GLY A 107 -9.71 3.07 -3.99
C GLY A 107 -8.51 3.64 -3.22
N PRO A 108 -8.56 4.90 -2.77
CA PRO A 108 -7.43 5.56 -2.11
C PRO A 108 -6.95 4.78 -0.88
N VAL A 109 -5.70 4.33 -0.93
CA VAL A 109 -5.08 3.53 0.14
C VAL A 109 -5.03 4.33 1.45
N GLU A 110 -4.79 5.63 1.36
CA GLU A 110 -4.75 6.57 2.48
C GLU A 110 -6.08 6.59 3.24
N VAL A 111 -7.21 6.62 2.52
CA VAL A 111 -8.57 6.64 3.10
C VAL A 111 -8.86 5.30 3.77
N GLU A 112 -8.47 4.20 3.14
CA GLU A 112 -8.61 2.86 3.69
C GLU A 112 -7.79 2.63 4.96
N ILE A 113 -6.56 3.13 5.00
CA ILE A 113 -5.71 3.11 6.19
C ILE A 113 -6.34 3.98 7.28
N ALA A 114 -6.72 5.21 6.95
CA ALA A 114 -7.34 6.14 7.88
C ALA A 114 -8.59 5.56 8.53
N TYR A 115 -9.47 4.98 7.73
CA TYR A 115 -10.66 4.30 8.24
C TYR A 115 -10.30 3.13 9.16
N GLY A 116 -9.32 2.29 8.78
CA GLY A 116 -8.85 1.18 9.60
C GLY A 116 -8.29 1.64 10.95
N GLN A 117 -7.48 2.70 10.95
CA GLN A 117 -6.89 3.29 12.14
C GLN A 117 -7.95 3.91 13.04
N LEU A 118 -8.83 4.72 12.45
CA LEU A 118 -9.90 5.37 13.20
C LEU A 118 -10.80 4.32 13.81
N THR A 119 -11.21 3.28 13.09
CA THR A 119 -12.15 2.25 13.58
C THR A 119 -11.52 1.15 14.45
N ASN A 120 -10.21 1.20 14.68
CA ASN A 120 -9.46 0.09 15.30
C ASN A 120 -9.77 -1.25 14.62
N GLY A 121 -9.55 -1.32 13.30
CA GLY A 121 -9.79 -2.52 12.50
C GLY A 121 -11.27 -2.92 12.41
N GLY A 122 -12.20 -1.95 12.39
CA GLY A 122 -13.63 -2.22 12.41
C GLY A 122 -14.21 -2.52 13.81
N GLY A 123 -13.41 -2.37 14.88
CA GLY A 123 -13.86 -2.50 16.27
C GLY A 123 -14.91 -1.47 16.70
N HIS A 124 -15.05 -0.36 15.97
CA HIS A 124 -16.19 0.53 16.07
C HIS A 124 -16.63 1.08 14.72
N LYS A 125 -17.86 1.57 14.66
CA LYS A 125 -18.49 2.02 13.41
C LYS A 125 -18.44 3.53 13.30
N ILE A 126 -17.78 4.01 12.25
CA ILE A 126 -17.92 5.38 11.73
C ILE A 126 -18.41 5.29 10.28
N ASN A 127 -18.99 6.36 9.76
CA ASN A 127 -19.33 6.40 8.34
C ASN A 127 -18.05 6.58 7.52
N TRP A 128 -17.97 5.95 6.35
CA TRP A 128 -16.85 6.14 5.42
C TRP A 128 -16.66 7.61 5.03
N SER A 129 -17.77 8.34 4.92
CA SER A 129 -17.82 9.77 4.61
C SER A 129 -17.66 10.66 5.85
N ASP A 130 -17.27 10.12 7.01
CA ASP A 130 -17.00 10.95 8.18
C ASP A 130 -15.80 11.87 7.89
N PRO A 131 -15.90 13.20 8.10
CA PRO A 131 -14.80 14.13 7.85
C PRO A 131 -13.50 13.75 8.57
N ALA A 132 -13.57 13.05 9.70
CA ALA A 132 -12.39 12.56 10.41
C ALA A 132 -11.54 11.61 9.54
N VAL A 133 -12.17 10.81 8.67
CA VAL A 133 -11.46 9.87 7.77
C VAL A 133 -10.61 10.66 6.77
N THR A 134 -11.17 11.70 6.15
CA THR A 134 -10.43 12.55 5.21
C THR A 134 -9.30 13.32 5.90
N VAL A 135 -9.52 13.80 7.13
CA VAL A 135 -8.47 14.47 7.92
C VAL A 135 -7.34 13.51 8.23
N GLU A 136 -7.65 12.30 8.71
CA GLU A 136 -6.66 11.28 9.04
C GLU A 136 -5.90 10.78 7.80
N ALA A 137 -6.56 10.63 6.64
CA ALA A 137 -5.94 10.16 5.41
C ALA A 137 -4.74 11.02 4.96
N ARG A 138 -4.79 12.33 5.21
CA ARG A 138 -3.73 13.29 4.85
C ARG A 138 -2.42 13.09 5.61
N ASP A 139 -2.46 12.37 6.74
CA ASP A 139 -1.28 12.13 7.57
C ASP A 139 -0.48 10.90 7.11
N TRP A 140 -0.94 10.20 6.07
CA TRP A 140 -0.30 8.99 5.55
C TRP A 140 0.41 9.24 4.22
N GLN A 141 1.56 8.58 4.06
CA GLN A 141 2.28 8.51 2.79
C GLN A 141 2.72 7.08 2.52
N LEU A 142 2.98 6.76 1.25
CA LEU A 142 3.51 5.47 0.85
C LEU A 142 4.94 5.31 1.37
N LEU A 143 5.19 4.23 2.11
CA LEU A 143 6.54 3.75 2.39
C LEU A 143 7.01 2.83 1.26
N ALA A 144 6.21 1.83 0.93
CA ALA A 144 6.51 0.87 -0.13
C ALA A 144 5.23 0.26 -0.70
N GLN A 145 5.21 -0.05 -1.99
CA GLN A 145 4.23 -0.94 -2.60
C GLN A 145 4.92 -2.06 -3.37
N PHE A 146 4.30 -3.24 -3.33
CA PHE A 146 4.76 -4.42 -4.05
C PHE A 146 3.59 -4.98 -4.84
N ASP A 147 3.72 -4.93 -6.16
CA ASP A 147 2.72 -5.45 -7.10
C ASP A 147 2.81 -6.97 -7.21
N THR A 148 1.80 -7.57 -7.81
CA THR A 148 1.89 -8.89 -8.41
C THR A 148 2.97 -8.85 -9.50
N ASP A 149 3.86 -9.83 -9.50
CA ASP A 149 5.04 -9.84 -10.35
C ASP A 149 5.43 -11.28 -10.69
N ASP A 150 5.20 -11.67 -11.95
CA ASP A 150 5.51 -13.00 -12.48
C ASP A 150 7.02 -13.32 -12.45
N ASP A 151 7.89 -12.33 -12.62
CA ASP A 151 9.35 -12.55 -12.64
C ASP A 151 9.88 -12.88 -11.24
N ALA A 152 9.29 -12.26 -10.21
CA ALA A 152 9.55 -12.54 -8.80
C ALA A 152 8.71 -13.72 -8.24
N GLY A 153 7.65 -14.10 -8.94
CA GLY A 153 6.69 -15.10 -8.53
C GLY A 153 5.70 -14.63 -7.45
N PHE A 154 5.46 -13.32 -7.34
CA PHE A 154 4.50 -12.73 -6.40
C PHE A 154 3.08 -12.79 -6.97
N MET A 155 2.10 -13.32 -6.22
CA MET A 155 0.69 -13.35 -6.63
C MET A 155 -0.28 -12.99 -5.50
N TRP A 156 -0.68 -11.72 -5.46
CA TRP A 156 -1.50 -11.20 -4.37
C TRP A 156 -3.01 -11.34 -4.65
N GLY A 157 -3.53 -12.55 -4.52
CA GLY A 157 -4.93 -12.89 -4.85
C GLY A 157 -5.17 -12.85 -6.36
N ASP A 158 -6.16 -12.08 -6.81
CA ASP A 158 -6.44 -11.87 -8.24
C ASP A 158 -5.66 -10.64 -8.75
N CYS A 159 -4.33 -10.79 -8.83
CA CYS A 159 -3.40 -9.75 -9.30
C CYS A 159 -3.50 -8.43 -8.51
N GLY A 160 -3.35 -8.51 -7.19
CA GLY A 160 -3.38 -7.35 -6.30
C GLY A 160 -2.02 -6.69 -6.04
N ILE A 161 -2.03 -5.69 -5.16
CA ILE A 161 -0.88 -4.91 -4.72
C ILE A 161 -0.88 -4.80 -3.19
N LEU A 162 0.30 -4.95 -2.60
CA LEU A 162 0.56 -4.72 -1.18
C LEU A 162 1.02 -3.28 -0.97
N TYR A 163 0.45 -2.59 0.02
CA TYR A 163 0.79 -1.21 0.37
C TYR A 163 1.21 -1.11 1.83
N PHE A 164 2.35 -0.47 2.04
CA PHE A 164 2.90 -0.13 3.35
C PHE A 164 2.87 1.38 3.48
N MET A 165 2.10 1.88 4.44
CA MET A 165 1.87 3.31 4.65
C MET A 165 2.44 3.72 6.00
N ILE A 166 3.05 4.91 6.05
CA ILE A 166 3.66 5.43 7.27
C ILE A 166 3.36 6.93 7.39
N ARG A 167 3.27 7.43 8.63
CA ARG A 167 3.16 8.86 8.85
C ARG A 167 4.54 9.54 8.72
N PRO A 168 4.64 10.76 8.16
CA PRO A 168 5.93 11.45 8.00
C PRO A 168 6.75 11.58 9.29
N GLN A 169 6.10 11.86 10.42
CA GLN A 169 6.74 11.97 11.74
C GLN A 169 7.27 10.63 12.25
N ASP A 170 6.59 9.53 11.96
CA ASP A 170 7.03 8.18 12.36
C ASP A 170 8.20 7.73 11.49
N LEU A 171 8.17 8.05 10.18
CA LEU A 171 9.31 7.85 9.28
C LEU A 171 10.55 8.63 9.75
N ALA A 172 10.39 9.92 10.09
CA ALA A 172 11.47 10.76 10.58
C ALA A 172 12.05 10.26 11.92
N ALA A 173 11.20 9.67 12.77
CA ALA A 173 11.61 9.05 14.03
C ALA A 173 12.18 7.63 13.87
N GLY A 174 12.13 7.04 12.67
CA GLY A 174 12.51 5.65 12.43
C GLY A 174 11.59 4.62 13.11
N ALA A 175 10.34 4.98 13.37
CA ALA A 175 9.35 4.16 14.05
C ALA A 175 8.62 3.21 13.07
N PHE A 176 9.37 2.33 12.42
CA PHE A 176 8.83 1.40 11.41
C PHE A 176 7.90 0.32 11.98
N ASP A 177 7.85 0.17 13.30
CA ASP A 177 6.84 -0.63 14.00
C ASP A 177 5.42 -0.02 13.91
N ARG A 178 5.31 1.23 13.47
CA ARG A 178 4.03 1.97 13.28
C ARG A 178 3.55 2.00 11.83
N VAL A 179 4.20 1.23 10.94
CA VAL A 179 3.73 1.09 9.55
C VAL A 179 2.36 0.42 9.56
N SER A 180 1.44 0.98 8.77
CA SER A 180 0.14 0.38 8.50
C SER A 180 0.16 -0.30 7.14
N PHE A 181 -0.64 -1.35 7.00
CA PHE A 181 -0.64 -2.19 5.81
C PHE A 181 -2.04 -2.25 5.20
N ARG A 182 -2.10 -2.29 3.86
CA ARG A 182 -3.29 -2.68 3.10
C ARG A 182 -2.90 -3.58 1.95
N TRP A 183 -3.83 -4.44 1.58
CA TRP A 183 -3.77 -5.21 0.35
C TRP A 183 -5.07 -4.95 -0.41
N GLN A 184 -4.94 -4.66 -1.70
CA GLN A 184 -6.06 -4.54 -2.63
C GLN A 184 -5.85 -5.52 -3.78
N CYS A 185 -6.91 -6.16 -4.24
CA CYS A 185 -6.90 -7.02 -5.43
C CYS A 185 -8.19 -6.82 -6.24
N SER A 186 -8.25 -7.43 -7.42
CA SER A 186 -9.49 -7.47 -8.21
C SER A 186 -10.53 -8.41 -7.63
#